data_AF-A0A8C2RTJ1-F1
#
_entry.id   AF-A0A8C2RTJ1-F1
#
_cell.length_a   1.000
_cell.length_b   1.000
_cell.length_c   1.000
_cell.angle_alpha   90.00
_cell.angle_beta   90.00
_cell.angle_gamma   90.00
#
_symmetry.space_group_name_H-M   'P 1'
#
loop_
_entity.id
_entity.type
_entity.pdbx_description
1 polymer ?
#
loop_
_entity_poly.entity_id
_entity_poly.type
_entity_poly.pdbx_seq_one_letter_code
_entity_poly.pdbx_strand_id
1 'polypeptide(L)'
;MGLTALSSEKKASLRGQLRNIAKKENRVRSIIGKSCLVRGMQESLLDFPVGLIFIKGELTKLGWKFFNLMRHNQQVFSPYYDEILKDIIPPAPAQETEMESI
;
A
#
# COMPACT_ATOMS: atom_id res chain seq x y z
N MET A 1 1.08 11.46 26.86
CA MET A 1 1.34 12.40 25.75
C MET A 1 0.02 12.61 25.01
N GLY A 2 -0.58 13.80 25.10
CA GLY A 2 -1.89 14.09 24.50
C GLY A 2 -1.77 14.38 23.02
N LEU A 3 -2.07 13.40 22.18
CA LEU A 3 -2.19 13.59 20.73
C LEU A 3 -3.62 14.06 20.42
N THR A 4 -3.75 15.19 19.72
CA THR A 4 -5.05 15.68 19.26
C THR A 4 -5.61 14.77 18.17
N ALA A 5 -6.85 14.31 18.33
CA ALA A 5 -7.54 13.54 17.31
C ALA A 5 -7.66 14.34 15.98
N LEU A 6 -7.67 13.62 14.85
CA LEU A 6 -7.89 14.23 13.53
C LEU A 6 -9.27 14.89 13.46
N SER A 7 -9.34 16.10 12.90
CA SER A 7 -10.62 16.75 12.60
C SER A 7 -11.42 15.96 11.56
N SER A 8 -12.74 16.14 11.55
CA SER A 8 -13.63 15.47 10.59
C SER A 8 -13.21 15.70 9.13
N GLU A 9 -12.85 16.95 8.79
CA GLU A 9 -12.35 17.33 7.47
C GLU A 9 -11.06 16.57 7.09
N LYS A 10 -10.09 16.49 8.01
CA LYS A 10 -8.84 15.75 7.77
C LYS A 10 -9.10 14.26 7.59
N LYS A 11 -10.01 13.67 8.38
CA LYS A 11 -10.44 12.27 8.21
C LYS A 11 -11.09 12.05 6.84
N ALA A 12 -11.93 12.98 6.38
CA ALA A 12 -12.59 12.90 5.07
C ALA A 12 -11.60 13.01 3.90
N SER A 13 -10.67 13.97 3.98
CA SER A 13 -9.59 14.12 3.00
C SER A 13 -8.72 12.85 2.92
N LEU A 14 -8.30 12.32 4.08
CA LEU A 14 -7.50 11.11 4.16
C LEU A 14 -8.22 9.89 3.58
N ARG A 15 -9.51 9.70 3.90
CA ARG A 15 -10.35 8.67 3.24
C ARG A 15 -10.34 8.81 1.72
N GLY A 16 -10.53 10.03 1.21
CA GLY A 16 -10.52 10.29 -0.23
C GLY A 16 -9.20 9.90 -0.88
N GLN A 17 -8.08 10.23 -0.24
CA GLN A 17 -6.74 9.87 -0.69
C GLN A 17 -6.53 8.34 -0.67
N LEU A 18 -6.92 7.65 0.41
CA LEU A 18 -6.83 6.19 0.50
C LEU A 18 -7.66 5.50 -0.58
N ARG A 19 -8.90 5.95 -0.81
CA ARG A 19 -9.75 5.46 -1.89
C ARG A 19 -9.14 5.71 -3.27
N ASN A 20 -8.53 6.88 -3.49
CA ASN A 20 -7.86 7.18 -4.74
C ASN A 20 -6.65 6.27 -4.99
N ILE A 21 -5.84 5.99 -3.97
CA ILE A 21 -4.72 5.05 -4.06
C ILE A 21 -5.22 3.63 -4.35
N ALA A 22 -6.39 3.25 -3.83
CA ALA A 22 -7.00 1.96 -4.10
C ALA A 22 -7.56 1.80 -5.53
N LYS A 23 -7.61 2.85 -6.37
CA LYS A 23 -8.05 2.72 -7.78
C LYS A 23 -6.97 2.05 -8.64
N LYS A 24 -7.36 1.18 -9.59
CA LYS A 24 -6.40 0.47 -10.47
C LYS A 24 -5.64 1.44 -11.38
N GLU A 25 -6.29 2.54 -11.76
CA GLU A 25 -5.79 3.59 -12.64
C GLU A 25 -4.84 4.55 -11.93
N ASN A 26 -4.74 4.45 -10.59
CA ASN A 26 -3.85 5.29 -9.82
C ASN A 26 -2.39 5.00 -10.21
N ARG A 27 -1.70 6.03 -10.73
CA ARG A 27 -0.31 5.89 -11.19
C ARG A 27 0.63 5.44 -10.09
N VAL A 28 0.43 5.91 -8.86
CA VAL A 28 1.24 5.49 -7.70
C VAL A 28 1.02 4.01 -7.41
N ARG A 29 -0.24 3.54 -7.40
CA ARG A 29 -0.54 2.10 -7.25
C ARG A 29 0.08 1.27 -8.37
N SER A 30 0.03 1.73 -9.61
CA SER A 30 0.62 1.04 -10.77
C SER A 30 2.14 0.90 -10.63
N ILE A 31 2.84 1.94 -10.18
CA ILE A 31 4.28 1.90 -9.94
C ILE A 31 4.62 0.96 -8.79
N ILE A 32 3.93 1.08 -7.65
CA ILE A 32 4.19 0.27 -6.45
C ILE A 32 3.86 -1.22 -6.69
N GLY A 33 2.75 -1.50 -7.36
CA GLY A 33 2.30 -2.86 -7.67
C GLY A 33 3.22 -3.59 -8.65
N LYS A 34 3.84 -2.85 -9.57
CA LYS A 34 4.85 -3.39 -10.50
C LYS A 34 6.22 -3.56 -9.86
N SER A 35 6.58 -2.74 -8.87
CA SER A 35 7.98 -2.63 -8.47
C SER A 35 8.45 -3.62 -7.41
N CYS A 36 7.67 -3.98 -6.37
CA CYS A 36 8.20 -4.86 -5.30
C CYS A 36 7.17 -5.44 -4.30
N LEU A 37 6.06 -4.75 -4.03
CA LEU A 37 5.23 -5.06 -2.85
C LEU A 37 4.18 -6.15 -3.06
N VAL A 38 3.68 -6.34 -4.29
CA VAL A 38 2.57 -7.27 -4.59
C VAL A 38 3.06 -8.54 -5.31
N ARG A 39 3.98 -8.41 -6.27
CA ARG A 39 4.59 -9.53 -7.00
C ARG A 39 5.85 -10.10 -6.34
N GLY A 40 6.29 -9.48 -5.25
CA GLY A 40 7.56 -9.80 -4.62
C GLY A 40 8.75 -9.35 -5.47
N MET A 41 9.86 -9.11 -4.80
CA MET A 41 11.08 -8.66 -5.47
C MET A 41 11.66 -9.71 -6.45
N GLN A 42 11.25 -10.97 -6.31
CA GLN A 42 11.72 -12.05 -7.17
C GLN A 42 11.31 -11.86 -8.64
N GLU A 43 10.09 -11.39 -8.91
CA GLU A 43 9.62 -11.16 -10.27
C GLU A 43 10.26 -9.93 -10.91
N SER A 44 10.54 -8.88 -10.12
CA SER A 44 11.24 -7.67 -10.61
C SER A 44 12.72 -7.91 -10.97
N LEU A 45 13.30 -9.04 -10.55
CA LEU A 45 14.68 -9.42 -10.86
C LEU A 45 14.82 -10.22 -12.16
N LEU A 46 13.69 -10.61 -12.79
CA LEU A 46 13.68 -11.38 -14.04
C LEU A 46 14.08 -10.53 -15.25
N ASP A 47 13.52 -9.33 -15.39
CA ASP A 47 13.82 -8.40 -16.49
C ASP A 47 14.77 -7.28 -16.04
N PHE A 48 16.06 -7.62 -15.90
CA PHE A 48 17.07 -6.65 -15.51
C PHE A 48 17.59 -5.86 -16.72
N PRO A 49 17.61 -4.52 -16.67
CA PRO A 49 18.18 -3.71 -17.76
C PRO A 49 19.65 -4.09 -18.01
N VAL A 50 19.99 -4.32 -19.29
CA VAL A 50 21.33 -4.78 -19.70
C VAL A 50 22.44 -3.85 -19.18
N GLY A 51 22.21 -2.54 -19.18
CA GLY A 51 23.17 -1.55 -18.69
C GLY A 51 23.46 -1.60 -17.18
N LEU A 52 22.67 -2.34 -16.40
CA LEU A 52 22.84 -2.48 -14.95
C LEU A 52 23.35 -3.87 -14.54
N ILE A 53 23.58 -4.79 -15.49
CA ILE A 53 23.89 -6.19 -15.20
C ILE A 53 25.11 -6.36 -14.29
N PHE A 54 26.11 -5.49 -14.43
CA PHE A 54 27.35 -5.51 -13.64
C PHE A 54 27.12 -5.19 -12.16
N ILE A 55 26.04 -4.49 -11.80
CA ILE A 55 25.68 -4.15 -10.42
C ILE A 55 24.42 -4.88 -9.93
N LYS A 56 24.01 -5.94 -10.65
CA LYS A 56 22.79 -6.70 -10.34
C LYS A 56 22.82 -7.28 -8.92
N GLY A 57 23.98 -7.78 -8.47
CA GLY A 57 24.13 -8.38 -7.14
C GLY A 57 23.89 -7.38 -6.01
N GLU A 58 24.46 -6.18 -6.14
CA GLU A 58 24.34 -5.07 -5.20
C GLU A 58 22.91 -4.56 -5.14
N LEU A 59 22.27 -4.36 -6.29
CA LEU A 59 20.88 -3.93 -6.38
C LEU A 59 19.92 -4.99 -5.82
N THR A 60 20.19 -6.28 -6.06
CA THR A 60 19.43 -7.39 -5.46
C THR A 60 19.55 -7.37 -3.93
N LYS A 61 20.76 -7.22 -3.40
CA LYS A 61 21.01 -7.18 -1.96
C LYS A 61 20.35 -5.96 -1.30
N LEU A 62 20.44 -4.79 -1.94
CA LEU A 62 19.82 -3.55 -1.48
C LEU A 62 18.29 -3.67 -1.46
N GLY A 63 17.72 -4.19 -2.55
CA GLY A 63 16.30 -4.45 -2.64
C GLY A 63 15.81 -5.39 -1.52
N TRP A 64 16.56 -6.47 -1.23
CA TRP A 64 16.15 -7.44 -0.21
C TRP A 64 16.18 -6.81 1.19
N LYS A 65 17.17 -5.97 1.47
CA LYS A 65 17.21 -5.20 2.72
C LYS A 65 16.00 -4.29 2.85
N PHE A 66 15.64 -3.58 1.78
CA PHE A 66 14.47 -2.70 1.77
C PHE A 66 13.17 -3.49 1.97
N PHE A 67 12.99 -4.60 1.25
CA PHE A 67 11.82 -5.47 1.38
C PHE A 67 11.68 -6.00 2.81
N ASN A 68 12.77 -6.50 3.40
CA ASN A 68 12.77 -7.02 4.77
C ASN A 68 12.46 -5.92 5.79
N LEU A 69 13.02 -4.72 5.61
CA LEU A 69 12.71 -3.57 6.46
C LEU A 69 11.23 -3.18 6.36
N MET A 70 10.68 -3.11 5.14
CA MET A 70 9.26 -2.81 4.94
C MET A 70 8.35 -3.86 5.58
N ARG A 71 8.67 -5.15 5.41
CA ARG A 71 7.93 -6.25 6.05
C ARG A 71 8.02 -6.15 7.58
N HIS A 72 9.19 -5.89 8.13
CA HIS A 72 9.38 -5.73 9.57
C HIS A 72 8.58 -4.53 10.11
N ASN A 73 8.68 -3.38 9.46
CA ASN A 73 7.91 -2.19 9.82
C ASN A 73 6.41 -2.47 9.77
N GLN A 74 5.92 -3.16 8.73
CA GLN A 74 4.54 -3.58 8.67
C GLN A 74 4.18 -4.49 9.86
N GLN A 75 4.97 -5.54 10.13
CA GLN A 75 4.70 -6.47 11.24
C GLN A 75 4.64 -5.77 12.61
N VAL A 76 5.56 -4.84 12.86
CA VAL A 76 5.65 -4.14 14.16
C VAL A 76 4.59 -3.05 14.29
N PHE A 77 4.34 -2.29 13.22
CA PHE A 77 3.50 -1.10 13.28
C PHE A 77 2.05 -1.31 12.81
N SER A 78 1.75 -2.41 12.12
CA SER A 78 0.39 -2.72 11.64
C SER A 78 -0.67 -2.62 12.73
N PRO A 79 -0.50 -3.17 13.94
CA PRO A 79 -1.52 -3.09 14.99
C PRO A 79 -1.91 -1.63 15.33
N TYR A 80 -0.94 -0.72 15.34
CA TYR A 80 -1.17 0.71 15.61
C TYR A 80 -1.92 1.38 14.45
N TYR A 81 -1.57 1.03 13.21
CA TYR A 81 -2.26 1.56 12.03
C TYR A 81 -3.67 0.99 11.88
N ASP A 82 -3.90 -0.27 12.28
CA ASP A 82 -5.21 -0.92 12.15
C ASP A 82 -6.28 -0.20 13.00
N GLU A 83 -5.95 0.22 14.22
CA GLU A 83 -6.86 0.99 15.07
C GLU A 83 -7.20 2.36 14.44
N ILE A 84 -6.20 3.05 13.90
CA ILE A 84 -6.37 4.34 13.22
C ILE A 84 -7.22 4.16 11.96
N LEU A 85 -6.96 3.11 11.19
CA LEU A 85 -7.67 2.84 9.94
C LEU A 85 -9.13 2.43 10.18
N LYS A 86 -9.45 1.73 11.29
CA LYS A 86 -10.84 1.41 11.67
C LYS A 86 -11.67 2.67 11.98
N ASP A 87 -11.07 3.68 12.60
CA ASP A 87 -11.73 4.97 12.85
C ASP A 87 -11.92 5.78 11.55
N ILE A 88 -10.96 5.68 10.63
CA ILE A 88 -10.98 6.48 9.40
C ILE A 88 -11.83 5.82 8.31
N ILE A 89 -11.75 4.50 8.14
CA ILE A 89 -12.44 3.74 7.09
C ILE A 89 -13.63 3.04 7.75
N PRO A 90 -14.86 3.54 7.58
CA PRO A 90 -16.03 2.83 8.09
C PRO A 90 -16.10 1.44 7.45
N PRO A 91 -16.57 0.41 8.19
CA PRO A 91 -16.81 -0.90 7.60
C PRO A 91 -17.71 -0.73 6.38
N ALA A 92 -17.39 -1.45 5.30
CA ALA A 92 -18.21 -1.41 4.10
C ALA A 92 -19.65 -1.73 4.49
N PRO A 93 -20.66 -0.95 4.04
CA PRO A 93 -22.03 -1.39 4.19
C PRO A 93 -22.14 -2.78 3.53
N ALA A 94 -22.75 -3.73 4.25
CA ALA A 94 -23.22 -4.96 3.62
C ALA A 94 -24.01 -4.53 2.39
N GLN A 95 -23.68 -5.11 1.23
CA GLN A 95 -24.36 -4.74 -0.01
C GLN A 95 -25.86 -4.99 0.17
N GLU A 96 -26.63 -3.92 0.35
CA GLU A 96 -28.05 -3.96 0.07
C GLU A 96 -28.14 -4.21 -1.44
N THR A 97 -28.55 -5.43 -1.76
CA THR A 97 -28.77 -5.88 -3.12
C THR A 97 -30.01 -5.15 -3.62
N GLU A 98 -29.82 -3.94 -4.11
CA GLU A 98 -30.81 -3.25 -4.91
C GLU A 98 -30.71 -3.83 -6.33
N MET A 99 -31.52 -4.85 -6.60
CA MET A 99 -31.94 -5.22 -7.96
C MET A 99 -33.46 -5.09 -8.01
N GLU A 100 -33.88 -3.85 -8.21
CA GLU A 100 -34.76 -3.40 -9.28
C GLU A 100 -35.69 -4.48 -9.88
N SER A 101 -37.00 -4.28 -9.66
CA SER A 101 -38.09 -4.94 -10.36
C SER A 101 -37.87 -4.96 -11.87
N ILE A 102 -38.07 -6.14 -12.47
CA ILE A 102 -38.43 -6.30 -13.89
C ILE A 102 -39.90 -5.88 -14.08
#